data_AF-A0A0F9N4E2-F1
#
_entry.id   AF-A0A0F9N4E2-F1
#
_cell.length_a   1.000
_cell.length_b   1.000
_cell.length_c   1.000
_cell.angle_alpha   90.00
_cell.angle_beta   90.00
_cell.angle_gamma   90.00
#
_symmetry.space_group_name_H-M   'P 1'
#
loop_
_entity.id
_entity.type
_entity.pdbx_description
1 polymer ?
#
loop_
_entity_poly.entity_id
_entity_poly.type
_entity_poly.pdbx_seq_one_letter_code
_entity_poly.pdbx_strand_id
1 'polypeptide(L)'
;MKTMSQFCRRAGISERTKEVESNPNMTDMPAGSRHFKVTLLCAGRQMTLHFSMGPGNTEEPTVEDVLNCAAMDAAGYENAEGFEDWASEYGYDIDSREAEKTYCAVRKQTAKLAKFLATEQYNTLLWETESL
;
A
#
# COMPACT_ATOMS: atom_id res chain seq x y z
N MET A 1 5.69 -7.84 18.51
CA MET A 1 4.74 -7.95 17.39
C MET A 1 5.34 -8.96 16.40
N LYS A 2 4.66 -9.29 15.29
CA LYS A 2 5.22 -10.16 14.23
C LYS A 2 6.02 -9.28 13.27
N THR A 3 7.09 -9.78 12.66
CA THR A 3 7.75 -9.03 11.57
C THR A 3 7.00 -9.19 10.25
N MET A 4 7.17 -8.26 9.30
CA MET A 4 6.56 -8.36 7.98
C MET A 4 6.93 -9.67 7.26
N SER A 5 8.19 -10.10 7.32
CA SER A 5 8.62 -11.39 6.75
C SER A 5 7.95 -12.59 7.42
N GLN A 6 7.75 -12.56 8.74
CA GLN A 6 7.01 -13.62 9.44
C GLN A 6 5.55 -13.67 8.99
N PHE A 7 4.91 -12.50 8.80
CA PHE A 7 3.56 -12.39 8.29
C PHE A 7 3.44 -12.98 6.87
N CYS A 8 4.26 -12.49 5.93
CA CYS A 8 4.25 -12.95 4.53
C CYS A 8 4.46 -14.46 4.43
N ARG A 9 5.44 -15.00 5.17
CA ARG A 9 5.74 -16.44 5.16
C ARG A 9 4.58 -17.28 5.70
N ARG A 10 3.95 -16.86 6.80
CA ARG A 10 2.85 -17.59 7.43
C ARG A 10 1.57 -17.51 6.60
N ALA A 11 1.30 -16.37 5.97
CA ALA A 11 0.15 -16.18 5.09
C ALA A 11 0.36 -16.78 3.69
N GLY A 12 1.59 -17.24 3.37
CA GLY A 12 1.93 -17.78 2.06
C GLY A 12 1.79 -16.75 0.95
N ILE A 13 2.18 -15.50 1.24
CA ILE A 13 2.11 -14.39 0.29
C ILE A 13 3.35 -14.42 -0.59
N SER A 14 3.13 -14.27 -1.89
CA SER A 14 4.18 -14.05 -2.89
C SER A 14 3.75 -13.00 -3.89
N GLU A 15 4.69 -12.56 -4.72
CA GLU A 15 4.52 -11.47 -5.66
C GLU A 15 4.97 -11.84 -7.08
N ARG A 16 4.43 -11.10 -8.04
CA ARG A 16 4.97 -10.96 -9.39
C ARG A 16 5.11 -9.49 -9.68
N THR A 17 6.34 -9.06 -9.95
CA THR A 17 6.67 -7.66 -10.17
C THR A 17 6.99 -7.43 -11.63
N LYS A 18 6.50 -6.30 -12.17
CA LYS A 18 6.87 -5.81 -13.49
C LYS A 18 7.07 -4.30 -13.41
N GLU A 19 8.23 -3.81 -13.83
CA GLU A 19 8.48 -2.37 -13.98
C GLU A 19 7.57 -1.79 -15.08
N VAL A 20 7.05 -0.59 -14.83
CA VAL A 20 6.14 0.15 -15.71
C VAL A 20 6.57 1.62 -15.79
N GLU A 21 6.14 2.32 -16.84
CA GLU A 21 6.58 3.70 -17.08
C GLU A 21 6.03 4.72 -16.06
N SER A 22 4.87 4.44 -15.46
CA SER A 22 4.21 5.38 -14.54
C SER A 22 3.26 4.70 -13.57
N ASN A 23 2.95 5.39 -12.48
CA ASN A 23 1.86 5.05 -11.57
C ASN A 23 0.67 6.00 -11.82
N PRO A 24 -0.50 5.47 -12.25
CA PRO A 24 -1.67 6.31 -12.55
C PRO A 24 -2.25 7.03 -11.32
N ASN A 25 -1.86 6.63 -10.11
CA ASN A 25 -2.31 7.24 -8.85
C ASN A 25 -1.29 8.23 -8.27
N MET A 26 -0.09 8.38 -8.86
CA MET A 26 0.95 9.26 -8.37
C MET A 26 1.60 10.01 -9.54
N THR A 27 1.18 11.26 -9.75
CA THR A 27 1.62 12.08 -10.90
C THR A 27 2.74 13.07 -10.56
N ASP A 28 3.13 13.17 -9.30
CA ASP A 28 4.04 14.18 -8.74
C ASP A 28 5.37 13.59 -8.26
N MET A 29 5.66 12.33 -8.63
CA MET A 29 6.92 11.67 -8.26
C MET A 29 8.14 12.37 -8.89
N PRO A 30 9.27 12.50 -8.16
CA PRO A 30 10.49 13.11 -8.68
C PRO A 30 11.03 12.42 -9.94
N ALA A 31 11.77 13.16 -10.77
CA ALA A 31 12.46 12.59 -11.92
C ALA A 31 13.42 11.46 -11.50
N GLY A 32 13.42 10.37 -12.26
CA GLY A 32 14.19 9.16 -11.94
C GLY A 32 13.49 8.21 -10.96
N SER A 33 12.27 8.50 -10.53
CA SER A 33 11.45 7.55 -9.79
C SER A 33 11.15 6.31 -10.63
N ARG A 34 11.06 5.15 -9.97
CA ARG A 34 10.74 3.87 -10.60
C ARG A 34 9.34 3.45 -10.21
N HIS A 35 8.62 2.85 -11.16
CA HIS A 35 7.24 2.43 -10.95
C HIS A 35 7.08 0.95 -11.29
N PHE A 36 6.28 0.26 -10.50
CA PHE A 36 6.08 -1.17 -10.62
C PHE A 36 4.59 -1.49 -10.58
N LYS A 37 4.18 -2.43 -11.41
CA LYS A 37 2.90 -3.12 -11.29
C LYS A 37 3.16 -4.44 -10.56
N VAL A 38 2.70 -4.53 -9.32
CA VAL A 38 2.92 -5.69 -8.45
C VAL A 38 1.63 -6.48 -8.33
N THR A 39 1.71 -7.80 -8.55
CA THR A 39 0.60 -8.73 -8.33
C THR A 39 0.93 -9.62 -7.14
N LEU A 40 0.24 -9.39 -6.02
CA LEU A 40 0.31 -10.22 -4.82
C LEU A 40 -0.59 -11.44 -4.97
N LEU A 41 -0.13 -12.58 -4.46
CA LEU A 41 -0.83 -13.87 -4.47
C LEU A 41 -0.91 -14.43 -3.05
N CYS A 42 -2.07 -14.94 -2.65
CA CYS A 42 -2.27 -15.58 -1.34
C CYS A 42 -3.44 -16.57 -1.41
N ALA A 43 -3.18 -17.86 -1.19
CA ALA A 43 -4.20 -18.91 -1.10
C ALA A 43 -5.26 -18.86 -2.23
N GLY A 44 -4.83 -18.74 -3.48
CA GLY A 44 -5.70 -18.67 -4.66
C GLY A 44 -6.37 -17.31 -4.91
N ARG A 45 -6.17 -16.33 -4.03
CA ARG A 45 -6.56 -14.93 -4.23
C ARG A 45 -5.39 -14.14 -4.81
N GLN A 46 -5.70 -13.08 -5.53
CA GLN A 46 -4.70 -12.15 -6.06
C GLN A 46 -5.17 -10.70 -5.94
N MET A 47 -4.22 -9.79 -5.80
CA MET A 47 -4.43 -8.35 -5.87
C MET A 47 -3.31 -7.72 -6.68
N THR A 48 -3.67 -6.78 -7.54
CA THR A 48 -2.70 -5.97 -8.28
C THR A 48 -2.76 -4.53 -7.81
N LEU A 49 -1.59 -3.96 -7.54
CA LEU A 49 -1.40 -2.55 -7.20
C LEU A 49 -0.22 -1.95 -7.96
N HIS A 50 -0.12 -0.63 -7.94
CA HIS A 50 1.07 0.08 -8.39
C HIS A 50 1.91 0.42 -7.16
N PHE A 51 3.22 0.23 -7.29
CA PHE A 51 4.20 0.60 -6.29
C PHE A 51 5.17 1.60 -6.93
N SER A 52 5.60 2.61 -6.19
CA SER A 52 6.50 3.65 -6.71
C SER A 52 7.60 3.92 -5.70
N MET A 53 8.81 4.06 -6.22
CA MET A 53 10.00 4.28 -5.41
C MET A 53 10.70 5.52 -5.90
N GLY A 54 11.12 6.38 -4.96
CA GLY A 54 11.94 7.53 -5.29
C GLY A 54 13.30 7.11 -5.89
N PRO A 55 13.99 8.00 -6.61
CA PRO A 55 15.21 7.70 -7.36
C PRO A 55 16.39 7.19 -6.52
N GLY A 56 16.34 7.39 -5.20
CA GLY A 56 17.36 6.86 -4.27
C GLY A 56 17.28 5.35 -4.03
N ASN A 57 16.18 4.70 -4.43
CA ASN A 57 16.03 3.25 -4.27
C ASN A 57 16.33 2.53 -5.59
N THR A 58 17.42 1.77 -5.60
CA THR A 58 17.93 1.11 -6.81
C THR A 58 17.50 -0.34 -6.94
N GLU A 59 17.17 -1.01 -5.83
CA GLU A 59 16.72 -2.40 -5.84
C GLU A 59 15.25 -2.53 -6.25
N GLU A 60 14.87 -3.70 -6.75
CA GLU A 60 13.45 -4.04 -6.93
C GLU A 60 12.77 -4.19 -5.56
N PRO A 61 11.49 -3.81 -5.43
CA PRO A 61 10.77 -3.92 -4.18
C PRO A 61 10.50 -5.38 -3.82
N THR A 62 10.71 -5.73 -2.56
CA THR A 62 10.33 -7.04 -2.02
C THR A 62 8.82 -7.11 -1.76
N VAL A 63 8.26 -8.32 -1.63
CA VAL A 63 6.88 -8.50 -1.15
C VAL A 63 6.63 -7.78 0.18
N GLU A 64 7.62 -7.77 1.09
CA GLU A 64 7.51 -7.07 2.36
C GLU A 64 7.42 -5.55 2.18
N ASP A 65 8.22 -4.94 1.29
CA ASP A 65 8.15 -3.51 1.02
C ASP A 65 6.77 -3.11 0.48
N VAL A 66 6.28 -3.87 -0.49
CA VAL A 66 4.99 -3.63 -1.15
C VAL A 66 3.85 -3.79 -0.15
N LEU A 67 3.87 -4.85 0.65
CA LEU A 67 2.81 -5.13 1.61
C LEU A 67 2.85 -4.15 2.79
N ASN A 68 4.04 -3.78 3.28
CA ASN A 68 4.20 -2.78 4.33
C ASN A 68 3.63 -1.43 3.91
N CYS A 69 3.97 -0.96 2.71
CA CYS A 69 3.44 0.29 2.17
C CYS A 69 1.91 0.25 2.02
N ALA A 70 1.36 -0.83 1.48
CA ALA A 70 -0.09 -1.00 1.38
C ALA A 70 -0.77 -1.07 2.76
N ALA A 71 -0.10 -1.64 3.77
CA ALA A 71 -0.58 -1.68 5.15
C ALA A 71 -0.55 -0.29 5.81
N MET A 72 0.49 0.51 5.59
CA MET A 72 0.58 1.88 6.09
C MET A 72 -0.54 2.77 5.53
N ASP A 73 -0.79 2.70 4.23
CA ASP A 73 -1.92 3.39 3.57
C ASP A 73 -3.26 2.97 4.18
N ALA A 74 -3.44 1.66 4.36
CA ALA A 74 -4.65 1.09 4.93
C ALA A 74 -4.86 1.53 6.39
N ALA A 75 -3.83 1.46 7.23
CA ALA A 75 -3.89 1.89 8.61
C ALA A 75 -4.20 3.38 8.73
N GLY A 76 -3.60 4.22 7.88
CA GLY A 76 -3.91 5.65 7.81
C GLY A 76 -5.37 5.93 7.46
N TYR A 77 -5.93 5.17 6.52
CA TYR A 77 -7.34 5.28 6.15
C TYR A 77 -8.29 4.76 7.23
N GLU A 78 -8.00 3.59 7.83
CA GLU A 78 -8.86 2.95 8.84
C GLU A 78 -8.90 3.74 10.15
N ASN A 79 -7.83 4.48 10.48
CA ASN A 79 -7.78 5.34 11.66
C ASN A 79 -8.47 6.70 11.47
N ALA A 80 -8.77 7.10 10.23
CA ALA A 80 -9.31 8.43 9.94
C ALA A 80 -10.84 8.47 9.93
N GLU A 81 -11.44 9.51 10.50
CA GLU A 81 -12.87 9.79 10.44
C GLU A 81 -13.25 10.59 9.18
N GLY A 82 -12.95 10.03 8.00
CA GLY A 82 -13.26 10.64 6.71
C GLY A 82 -12.07 11.34 6.05
N PHE A 83 -12.34 12.15 5.02
CA PHE A 83 -11.28 12.77 4.21
C PHE A 83 -10.58 13.91 4.95
N GLU A 84 -11.34 14.77 5.61
CA GLU A 84 -10.83 15.96 6.28
C GLU A 84 -9.86 15.61 7.42
N ASP A 85 -10.20 14.57 8.19
CA ASP A 85 -9.35 14.04 9.26
C ASP A 85 -8.06 13.44 8.69
N TRP A 86 -8.17 12.57 7.68
CA TRP A 86 -7.02 12.03 6.96
C TRP A 86 -6.14 13.14 6.36
N ALA A 87 -6.74 14.12 5.69
CA ALA A 87 -6.01 15.23 5.08
C ALA A 87 -5.24 16.04 6.12
N SER A 88 -5.88 16.37 7.25
CA SER A 88 -5.25 17.09 8.36
C SER A 88 -4.06 16.32 8.95
N GLU A 89 -4.21 15.02 9.24
CA GLU A 89 -3.15 14.19 9.82
C GLU A 89 -1.91 14.06 8.91
N TYR A 90 -2.13 14.01 7.59
CA TYR A 90 -1.04 13.94 6.61
C TYR A 90 -0.55 15.31 6.11
N GLY A 91 -1.08 16.41 6.68
CA GLY A 91 -0.67 17.79 6.37
C GLY A 91 -1.15 18.30 5.00
N TYR A 92 -2.17 17.67 4.42
CA TYR A 92 -2.86 18.17 3.23
C TYR A 92 -3.87 19.25 3.59
N ASP A 93 -4.16 20.11 2.61
CA ASP A 93 -5.29 21.03 2.67
C ASP A 93 -6.61 20.23 2.55
N ILE A 94 -7.52 20.44 3.51
CA ILE A 94 -8.82 19.76 3.58
C ILE A 94 -9.75 20.12 2.41
N ASP A 95 -9.47 21.21 1.69
CA ASP A 95 -10.21 21.60 0.48
C ASP A 95 -9.47 21.17 -0.81
N SER A 96 -8.36 20.42 -0.70
CA SER A 96 -7.57 19.97 -1.84
C SER A 96 -8.23 18.80 -2.58
N ARG A 97 -8.69 19.09 -3.80
CA ARG A 97 -9.23 18.07 -4.72
C ARG A 97 -8.19 17.04 -5.14
N GLU A 98 -6.90 17.38 -5.14
CA GLU A 98 -5.84 16.41 -5.43
C GLU A 98 -5.62 15.47 -4.25
N ALA A 99 -5.64 15.98 -3.01
CA ALA A 99 -5.59 15.14 -1.82
C ALA A 99 -6.81 14.21 -1.73
N GLU A 100 -8.01 14.70 -2.10
CA GLU A 100 -9.23 13.89 -2.13
C GLU A 100 -9.12 12.72 -3.14
N LYS A 101 -8.47 12.93 -4.29
CA LYS A 101 -8.18 11.84 -5.24
C LYS A 101 -7.25 10.79 -4.64
N THR A 102 -6.19 11.23 -3.94
CA THR A 102 -5.26 10.34 -3.24
C THR A 102 -5.99 9.54 -2.17
N TYR A 103 -6.79 10.19 -1.32
CA TYR A 103 -7.64 9.53 -0.32
C TYR A 103 -8.57 8.49 -0.96
N CYS A 104 -9.22 8.84 -2.08
CA CYS A 104 -10.06 7.90 -2.83
C CYS A 104 -9.29 6.70 -3.41
N ALA A 105 -8.04 6.90 -3.83
CA ALA A 105 -7.16 5.83 -4.31
C ALA A 105 -6.77 4.90 -3.16
N VAL A 106 -6.34 5.47 -2.02
CA VAL A 106 -6.05 4.75 -0.77
C VAL A 106 -7.27 3.92 -0.35
N ARG A 107 -8.45 4.53 -0.20
CA ARG A 107 -9.70 3.82 0.13
C ARG A 107 -9.97 2.61 -0.75
N LYS A 108 -9.82 2.76 -2.07
CA LYS A 108 -10.03 1.68 -3.04
C LYS A 108 -8.97 0.58 -2.88
N GLN A 109 -7.73 0.93 -2.60
CA GLN A 109 -6.64 -0.01 -2.35
C GLN A 109 -6.87 -0.76 -1.03
N THR A 110 -7.24 -0.07 0.05
CA THR A 110 -7.61 -0.63 1.35
C THR A 110 -8.71 -1.68 1.21
N ALA A 111 -9.79 -1.36 0.49
CA ALA A 111 -10.87 -2.30 0.24
C ALA A 111 -10.45 -3.53 -0.59
N LYS A 112 -9.45 -3.41 -1.46
CA LYS A 112 -8.87 -4.55 -2.19
C LYS A 112 -7.99 -5.39 -1.27
N LEU A 113 -7.19 -4.75 -0.42
CA LEU A 113 -6.31 -5.41 0.54
C LEU A 113 -7.12 -6.24 1.55
N ALA A 114 -8.22 -5.67 2.07
CA ALA A 114 -9.13 -6.34 2.99
C ALA A 114 -9.90 -7.52 2.36
N LYS A 115 -10.04 -7.55 1.02
CA LYS A 115 -10.62 -8.71 0.30
C LYS A 115 -9.55 -9.75 -0.04
N PHE A 116 -8.35 -9.29 -0.36
CA PHE A 116 -7.19 -10.12 -0.66
C PHE A 116 -6.75 -10.92 0.56
N LEU A 117 -6.72 -10.29 1.72
CA LEU A 117 -6.45 -10.91 3.01
C LEU A 117 -7.78 -11.35 3.64
N ALA A 118 -7.83 -12.48 4.31
CA ALA A 118 -9.01 -12.80 5.12
C ALA A 118 -9.08 -11.82 6.30
N THR A 119 -10.25 -11.56 6.88
CA THR A 119 -10.43 -10.56 7.95
C THR A 119 -9.38 -10.67 9.07
N GLU A 120 -9.12 -11.88 9.56
CA GLU A 120 -8.09 -12.12 10.59
C GLU A 120 -6.67 -11.78 10.13
N GLN A 121 -6.33 -12.10 8.87
CA GLN A 121 -5.03 -11.78 8.29
C GLN A 121 -4.87 -10.27 8.10
N TYR A 122 -5.94 -9.59 7.70
CA TYR A 122 -5.97 -8.15 7.54
C TYR A 122 -5.73 -7.43 8.87
N ASN A 123 -6.46 -7.81 9.93
CA ASN A 123 -6.26 -7.25 11.26
C ASN A 123 -4.85 -7.54 11.82
N THR A 124 -4.35 -8.77 11.63
CA THR A 124 -2.97 -9.12 12.02
C THR A 124 -1.95 -8.23 11.28
N LEU A 125 -2.15 -7.98 9.98
CA LEU A 125 -1.24 -7.14 9.20
C LEU A 125 -1.19 -5.72 9.74
N LEU A 126 -2.35 -5.10 10.01
CA LEU A 126 -2.40 -3.70 10.41
C LEU A 126 -1.97 -3.45 11.86
N TRP A 127 -2.36 -4.34 12.78
CA TRP A 127 -2.32 -4.03 14.21
C TRP A 127 -1.39 -4.92 15.02
N GLU A 128 -0.92 -6.03 14.46
CA GLU A 128 -0.05 -6.99 15.14
C GLU A 128 1.31 -7.21 14.45
N THR A 129 1.54 -6.55 13.32
CA THR A 129 2.76 -6.68 12.51
C THR A 129 3.55 -5.36 12.56
N GLU A 130 4.85 -5.46 12.78
CA GLU A 130 5.78 -4.33 12.81
C GLU A 130 5.93 -3.77 11.40
N SER A 131 5.77 -2.45 11.26
CA SER A 131 6.09 -1.75 10.02
C SER A 131 7.61 -1.73 9.80
N LEU A 132 8.04 -1.75 8.54
CA LEU A 132 9.45 -1.64 8.15
C LEU A 132 10.00 -0.22 8.34
#